data_AF-A0AB38C769-F1
#
_entry.id   AF-A0AB38C769-F1
#
_cell.length_a   1.000
_cell.length_b   1.000
_cell.length_c   1.000
_cell.angle_alpha   90.00
_cell.angle_beta   90.00
_cell.angle_gamma   90.00
#
_symmetry.space_group_name_H-M   'P 1'
#
loop_
_entity.id
_entity.type
_entity.pdbx_description
1 polymer ?
#
loop_
_entity_poly.entity_id
_entity_poly.type
_entity_poly.pdbx_seq_one_letter_code
_entity_poly.pdbx_strand_id
1 'polypeptide(L)'
;MDLILLEPGNGELVFGKTPDGGNAGIDAIWRDAAALQGMGPCIELVSLHQGMKQQITTDVSNSARTSGRPVITEFTCVKYVDRTSVNLYDLCLRAKPLGTGTDQPTKLYIARNSGDKTANIMTIWLRDAIISEIQLQTHPDDMPTEQFKLNFTEILWSHSVQQADGKPGPQHTTGWSLARNRPIGAFTG
;
A
#
# COMPACT_ATOMS: atom_id res chain seq x y z
N MET A 1 10.12 -4.04 15.80
CA MET A 1 10.27 -3.16 14.62
C MET A 1 8.97 -3.22 13.83
N ASP A 2 8.48 -2.09 13.34
CA ASP A 2 7.28 -2.07 12.50
C ASP A 2 7.72 -2.37 11.05
N LEU A 3 6.97 -3.22 10.37
CA LEU A 3 7.26 -3.71 9.02
C LEU A 3 6.19 -3.19 8.06
N ILE A 4 6.61 -2.63 6.93
CA ILE A 4 5.72 -2.12 5.89
C ILE A 4 5.97 -2.91 4.61
N LEU A 5 4.92 -3.49 4.04
CA LEU A 5 5.03 -4.34 2.85
C LEU A 5 4.10 -3.85 1.75
N LEU A 6 4.57 -3.85 0.52
CA LEU A 6 3.78 -3.63 -0.69
C LEU A 6 3.65 -4.94 -1.47
N GLU A 7 2.42 -5.45 -1.60
CA GLU A 7 2.07 -6.59 -2.46
C GLU A 7 1.44 -6.06 -3.76
N PRO A 8 2.11 -6.19 -4.91
CA PRO A 8 1.51 -5.88 -6.21
C PRO A 8 0.33 -6.82 -6.50
N GLY A 9 -0.75 -6.32 -7.08
CA GLY A 9 -1.90 -7.16 -7.47
C GLY A 9 -1.53 -8.25 -8.49
N ASN A 10 -0.50 -8.02 -9.30
CA ASN A 10 0.14 -8.99 -10.18
C ASN A 10 1.65 -9.02 -9.92
N GLY A 11 2.08 -9.96 -9.05
CA GLY A 11 3.49 -10.12 -8.68
C GLY A 11 4.43 -10.43 -9.84
N GLU A 12 3.97 -11.09 -10.91
CA GLU A 12 4.85 -11.42 -12.06
C GLU A 12 5.38 -10.16 -12.76
N LEU A 13 4.63 -9.07 -12.73
CA LEU A 13 5.06 -7.80 -13.33
C LEU A 13 6.26 -7.19 -12.61
N VAL A 14 6.37 -7.44 -11.30
CA VAL A 14 7.37 -6.81 -10.43
C VAL A 14 8.55 -7.74 -10.15
N PHE A 15 8.27 -9.02 -9.88
CA PHE A 15 9.28 -10.01 -9.51
C PHE A 15 9.72 -10.91 -10.67
N GLY A 16 9.03 -10.83 -11.81
CA GLY A 16 9.19 -11.77 -12.92
C GLY A 16 8.49 -13.10 -12.66
N LYS A 17 8.59 -14.03 -13.61
CA LYS A 17 8.10 -15.41 -13.42
C LYS A 17 9.00 -16.13 -12.42
N THR A 18 8.48 -16.40 -11.23
CA THR A 18 9.13 -17.31 -10.29
C THR A 18 8.82 -18.75 -10.69
N PRO A 19 9.82 -19.65 -10.82
CA PRO A 19 9.57 -21.05 -11.17
C PRO A 19 8.64 -21.78 -10.19
N ASP A 20 8.62 -21.35 -8.92
CA ASP A 20 8.00 -22.11 -7.82
C ASP A 20 7.04 -21.29 -6.92
N GLY A 21 6.52 -20.15 -7.40
CA GLY A 21 5.54 -19.36 -6.62
C GLY A 21 6.05 -18.84 -5.27
N GLY A 22 7.36 -18.82 -5.06
CA GLY A 22 7.98 -18.35 -3.83
C GLY A 22 7.76 -16.85 -3.61
N ASN A 23 7.52 -16.46 -2.35
CA ASN A 23 7.44 -15.06 -1.90
C ASN A 23 8.81 -14.38 -1.99
N ALA A 24 9.14 -13.87 -3.17
CA ALA A 24 10.34 -13.08 -3.38
C ALA A 24 10.22 -11.72 -2.67
N GLY A 25 11.30 -11.30 -1.99
CA GLY A 25 11.44 -9.92 -1.48
C GLY A 25 11.16 -9.72 0.02
N ILE A 26 10.84 -10.78 0.78
CA ILE A 26 10.65 -10.71 2.23
C ILE A 26 11.51 -11.77 2.92
N ASP A 27 12.15 -11.42 4.04
CA ASP A 27 12.88 -12.37 4.88
C ASP A 27 11.97 -13.48 5.42
N ALA A 28 12.50 -14.70 5.53
CA ALA A 28 11.77 -15.91 5.94
C ALA A 28 11.12 -15.76 7.32
N ILE A 29 11.77 -15.02 8.22
CA ILE A 29 11.28 -14.73 9.58
C ILE A 29 9.92 -14.02 9.54
N TRP A 30 9.73 -13.12 8.58
CA TRP A 30 8.47 -12.39 8.42
C TRP A 30 7.46 -13.18 7.61
N ARG A 31 7.91 -13.90 6.58
CA ARG A 31 7.06 -14.75 5.74
C ARG A 31 6.31 -15.80 6.56
N ASP A 32 7.00 -16.42 7.52
CA ASP A 32 6.45 -17.55 8.28
C ASP A 32 5.60 -17.11 9.47
N ALA A 33 5.52 -15.80 9.74
CA ALA A 33 4.65 -15.27 10.76
C ALA A 33 3.17 -15.49 10.40
N ALA A 34 2.40 -16.07 11.33
CA ALA A 34 0.98 -16.38 11.13
C ALA A 34 0.14 -15.18 10.64
N ALA A 35 0.50 -13.96 11.05
CA ALA A 35 -0.20 -12.74 10.65
C ALA A 35 0.05 -12.29 9.20
N LEU A 36 1.04 -12.89 8.51
CA LEU A 36 1.45 -12.58 7.14
C LEU A 36 1.33 -13.82 6.22
N GLN A 37 0.69 -14.90 6.70
CA GLN A 37 0.44 -16.10 5.91
C GLN A 37 -0.51 -15.81 4.74
N GLY A 38 -0.21 -16.39 3.57
CA GLY A 38 -1.02 -16.26 2.36
C GLY A 38 -0.79 -14.98 1.56
N MET A 39 0.15 -14.13 1.99
CA MET A 39 0.61 -12.99 1.19
C MET A 39 1.38 -13.48 -0.04
N GLY A 40 1.21 -12.77 -1.15
CA GLY A 40 2.05 -12.95 -2.33
C GLY A 40 3.46 -12.34 -2.13
N PRO A 41 4.30 -12.35 -3.17
CA PRO A 41 5.58 -11.65 -3.18
C PRO A 41 5.39 -10.16 -2.85
N CYS A 42 6.17 -9.64 -1.90
CA CYS A 42 6.08 -8.24 -1.49
C CYS A 42 7.42 -7.53 -1.55
N ILE A 43 7.35 -6.21 -1.70
CA ILE A 43 8.47 -5.30 -1.52
C ILE A 43 8.42 -4.78 -0.09
N GLU A 44 9.55 -4.88 0.62
CA GLU A 44 9.73 -4.21 1.91
C GLU A 44 9.91 -2.70 1.69
N LEU A 45 9.10 -1.89 2.39
CA LEU A 45 9.17 -0.44 2.34
C LEU A 45 9.87 0.11 3.58
N VAL A 46 10.74 1.09 3.38
CA VAL A 46 11.38 1.89 4.42
C VAL A 46 10.37 2.85 5.04
N SER A 47 9.52 3.47 4.23
CA SER A 47 8.47 4.37 4.71
C SER A 47 7.29 4.46 3.75
N LEU A 48 6.16 4.89 4.30
CA LEU A 48 4.91 5.10 3.60
C LEU A 48 4.25 6.39 4.13
N HIS A 49 3.80 7.25 3.24
CA HIS A 49 3.07 8.47 3.58
C HIS A 49 1.84 8.65 2.69
N GLN A 50 0.72 9.06 3.28
CA GLN A 50 -0.50 9.47 2.58
C GLN A 50 -1.16 10.63 3.33
N GLY A 51 -1.65 11.62 2.57
CA GLY A 51 -2.46 12.71 3.08
C GLY A 51 -3.91 12.60 2.63
N MET A 52 -4.82 13.04 3.49
CA MET A 52 -6.24 13.21 3.17
C MET A 52 -6.74 14.50 3.79
N LYS A 53 -7.54 15.28 3.05
CA LYS A 53 -8.13 16.52 3.56
C LYS A 53 -9.50 16.78 2.97
N GLN A 54 -10.38 17.38 3.78
CA GLN A 54 -11.60 18.00 3.30
C GLN A 54 -11.36 19.49 3.07
N GLN A 55 -11.95 20.06 2.02
CA GLN A 55 -11.94 21.49 1.79
C GLN A 55 -12.88 22.18 2.78
N ILE A 56 -12.29 22.85 3.77
CA ILE A 56 -13.00 23.62 4.79
C ILE A 56 -13.07 25.08 4.36
N THR A 57 -14.27 25.65 4.45
CA THR A 57 -14.50 27.09 4.28
C THR A 57 -14.36 27.77 5.64
N THR A 58 -13.61 28.85 5.68
CA THR A 58 -13.39 29.67 6.88
C THR A 58 -14.19 30.97 6.87
N ASP A 59 -14.98 31.21 5.82
CA ASP A 59 -15.85 32.37 5.74
C ASP A 59 -17.06 32.19 6.68
N VAL A 60 -17.18 33.12 7.63
CA VAL A 60 -18.23 33.14 8.66
C VAL A 60 -19.61 33.41 8.08
N SER A 61 -19.70 33.96 6.86
CA SER A 61 -20.97 34.20 6.17
C SER A 61 -21.50 32.96 5.46
N ASN A 62 -20.69 31.90 5.33
CA ASN A 62 -21.09 30.65 4.72
C ASN A 62 -21.75 29.73 5.75
N SER A 63 -22.98 29.30 5.50
CA SER A 63 -23.70 28.37 6.37
C SER A 63 -23.17 26.93 6.28
N ALA A 64 -22.52 26.56 5.17
CA ALA A 64 -21.88 25.26 5.01
C ALA A 64 -20.42 25.29 5.48
N ARG A 65 -19.98 24.28 6.24
CA ARG A 65 -18.59 24.17 6.72
C ARG A 65 -17.59 23.62 5.68
N THR A 66 -18.06 23.08 4.57
CA THR A 66 -17.22 22.49 3.52
C THR A 66 -17.57 23.09 2.16
N SER A 67 -16.56 23.37 1.32
CA SER A 67 -16.74 24.04 0.03
C SER A 67 -16.40 23.17 -1.19
N GLY A 68 -16.14 21.87 -1.00
CA GLY A 68 -15.79 20.99 -2.10
C GLY A 68 -15.68 19.53 -1.72
N ARG A 69 -14.94 18.78 -2.56
CA ARG A 69 -14.77 17.34 -2.44
C ARG A 69 -13.54 17.01 -1.60
N PRO A 70 -13.53 15.87 -0.88
CA PRO A 70 -12.33 15.42 -0.20
C PRO A 70 -11.21 15.18 -1.22
N VAL A 71 -9.99 15.49 -0.81
CA VAL A 71 -8.77 15.21 -1.56
C VAL A 71 -8.00 14.12 -0.83
N ILE A 72 -7.79 13.01 -1.51
CA ILE A 72 -6.92 11.92 -1.07
C ILE A 72 -5.67 12.00 -1.94
N THR A 73 -4.49 12.14 -1.33
CA THR A 73 -3.24 12.16 -2.08
C THR A 73 -2.84 10.74 -2.48
N GLU A 74 -1.94 10.67 -3.46
CA GLU A 74 -1.16 9.47 -3.75
C GLU A 74 -0.38 9.03 -2.50
N PHE A 75 -0.02 7.74 -2.47
CA PHE A 75 0.98 7.28 -1.50
C PHE A 75 2.35 7.69 -1.97
N THR A 76 3.19 8.12 -1.04
CA THR A 76 4.63 8.23 -1.24
C THR A 76 5.28 7.07 -0.48
N CYS A 77 5.96 6.21 -1.22
CA CYS A 77 6.64 5.02 -0.71
C CYS A 77 8.15 5.18 -0.89
N VAL A 78 8.93 4.67 0.04
CA VAL A 78 10.39 4.57 -0.08
C VAL A 78 10.79 3.12 0.08
N LYS A 79 11.66 2.61 -0.80
CA LYS A 79 12.30 1.30 -0.70
C LYS A 79 13.80 1.44 -0.96
N TYR A 80 14.56 0.41 -0.61
CA TYR A 80 15.94 0.29 -1.08
C TYR A 80 15.98 -0.25 -2.51
N VAL A 81 17.05 0.10 -3.23
CA VAL A 81 17.27 -0.43 -4.58
C VAL A 81 17.53 -1.93 -4.52
N ASP A 82 16.77 -2.68 -5.31
CA ASP A 82 16.87 -4.13 -5.45
C ASP A 82 16.62 -4.57 -6.89
N ARG A 83 16.44 -5.87 -7.11
CA ARG A 83 16.13 -6.42 -8.44
C ARG A 83 14.82 -5.91 -9.03
N THR A 84 13.84 -5.54 -8.20
CA THR A 84 12.50 -5.12 -8.67
C THR A 84 12.51 -3.72 -9.26
N SER A 85 13.48 -2.87 -8.89
CA SER A 85 13.58 -1.47 -9.28
C SER A 85 13.44 -1.23 -10.79
N VAL A 86 14.14 -2.03 -11.61
CA VAL A 86 14.08 -1.88 -13.08
C VAL A 86 12.70 -2.19 -13.65
N ASN A 87 11.94 -3.09 -13.04
CA ASN A 87 10.57 -3.39 -13.43
C ASN A 87 9.63 -2.27 -12.98
N LEU A 88 9.85 -1.68 -11.80
CA LEU A 88 9.09 -0.50 -11.35
C LEU A 88 9.29 0.69 -12.31
N TYR A 89 10.50 0.87 -12.85
CA TYR A 89 10.78 1.91 -13.85
C TYR A 89 9.99 1.68 -15.15
N ASP A 90 9.98 0.44 -15.68
CA ASP A 90 9.20 0.10 -16.88
C ASP A 90 7.69 0.30 -16.65
N LEU A 91 7.17 -0.15 -15.49
CA LEU A 91 5.76 0.01 -15.12
C LEU A 91 5.36 1.48 -15.00
N CYS A 92 6.22 2.31 -14.39
CA CYS A 92 6.03 3.76 -14.30
C CYS A 92 5.97 4.41 -15.69
N LEU A 93 6.95 4.13 -16.56
CA LEU A 93 7.04 4.73 -17.89
C LEU A 93 5.91 4.28 -18.83
N ARG A 94 5.37 3.08 -18.63
CA ARG A 94 4.23 2.57 -19.40
C ARG A 94 2.87 2.94 -18.79
N ALA A 95 2.85 3.59 -17.64
CA ALA A 95 1.65 3.80 -16.83
C ALA A 95 0.83 2.52 -16.64
N LYS A 96 1.53 1.38 -16.47
CA LYS A 96 0.89 0.07 -16.36
C LYS A 96 0.50 -0.19 -14.90
N PRO A 97 -0.76 -0.58 -14.60
CA PRO A 97 -1.17 -0.94 -13.26
C PRO A 97 -0.39 -2.13 -12.69
N LEU A 98 -0.09 -2.06 -11.39
CA LEU A 98 0.51 -3.13 -10.58
C LEU A 98 -0.43 -4.33 -10.41
N GLY A 99 -1.70 -4.17 -10.74
CA GLY A 99 -2.77 -5.16 -10.76
C GLY A 99 -4.01 -4.52 -11.36
N THR A 100 -4.94 -5.30 -11.91
CA THR A 100 -6.10 -4.77 -12.64
C THR A 100 -7.40 -5.34 -12.11
N GLY A 101 -8.39 -4.47 -11.97
CA GLY A 101 -9.73 -4.82 -11.52
C GLY A 101 -9.82 -5.04 -10.01
N THR A 102 -10.96 -5.61 -9.60
CA THR A 102 -11.30 -5.83 -8.19
C THR A 102 -10.60 -7.04 -7.59
N ASP A 103 -10.15 -7.98 -8.42
CA ASP A 103 -9.64 -9.28 -8.01
C ASP A 103 -8.12 -9.28 -7.77
N GLN A 104 -7.43 -8.29 -8.36
CA GLN A 104 -5.98 -8.11 -8.22
C GLN A 104 -5.65 -6.71 -7.68
N PRO A 105 -6.14 -6.33 -6.48
CA PRO A 105 -5.77 -5.07 -5.87
C PRO A 105 -4.32 -5.11 -5.37
N THR A 106 -3.62 -4.00 -5.49
CA THR A 106 -2.35 -3.79 -4.82
C THR A 106 -2.61 -3.58 -3.33
N LYS A 107 -1.81 -4.19 -2.46
CA LYS A 107 -2.02 -4.14 -1.01
C LYS A 107 -0.82 -3.55 -0.29
N LEU A 108 -1.08 -2.70 0.68
CA LEU A 108 -0.08 -2.22 1.63
C LEU A 108 -0.42 -2.82 3.00
N TYR A 109 0.59 -3.40 3.63
CA TYR A 109 0.49 -3.95 4.97
C TYR A 109 1.33 -3.12 5.92
N ILE A 110 0.75 -2.79 7.07
CA ILE A 110 1.47 -2.22 8.20
C ILE A 110 1.38 -3.27 9.30
N ALA A 111 2.51 -3.90 9.61
CA ALA A 111 2.63 -4.89 10.64
C ALA A 111 3.48 -4.36 11.79
N ARG A 112 3.09 -4.69 13.02
CA ARG A 112 3.88 -4.41 14.21
C ARG A 112 4.44 -5.71 14.76
N ASN A 113 5.74 -5.71 15.04
CA ASN A 113 6.36 -6.76 15.82
C ASN A 113 6.43 -6.33 17.29
N SER A 114 5.83 -7.15 18.17
CA SER A 114 5.89 -7.01 19.62
C SER A 114 6.47 -8.29 20.24
N GLY A 115 7.79 -8.29 20.45
CA GLY A 115 8.52 -9.44 21.00
C GLY A 115 8.61 -10.57 19.99
N ASP A 116 7.97 -11.71 20.28
CA ASP A 116 7.98 -12.89 19.41
C ASP A 116 6.78 -12.97 18.46
N LYS A 117 5.86 -11.98 18.52
CA LYS A 117 4.63 -11.97 17.72
C LYS A 117 4.63 -10.81 16.73
N THR A 118 4.49 -11.14 15.46
CA THR A 118 4.16 -10.19 14.40
C THR A 118 2.65 -10.16 14.22
N ALA A 119 2.07 -8.97 14.18
CA ALA A 119 0.66 -8.79 13.91
C ALA A 119 0.43 -7.64 12.92
N ASN A 120 -0.28 -7.94 11.85
CA ASN A 120 -0.76 -6.97 10.88
C ASN A 120 -1.81 -6.08 11.56
N ILE A 121 -1.59 -4.77 11.58
CA ILE A 121 -2.47 -3.77 12.22
C ILE A 121 -3.35 -3.05 11.21
N MET A 122 -2.87 -2.88 9.98
CA MET A 122 -3.60 -2.19 8.94
C MET A 122 -3.28 -2.79 7.58
N THR A 123 -4.33 -3.09 6.82
CA THR A 123 -4.21 -3.44 5.41
C THR A 123 -4.94 -2.42 4.57
N ILE A 124 -4.28 -1.94 3.53
CA ILE A 124 -4.83 -0.97 2.58
C ILE A 124 -4.86 -1.63 1.22
N TRP A 125 -6.03 -1.68 0.58
CA TRP A 125 -6.17 -2.19 -0.78
C TRP A 125 -6.37 -1.03 -1.73
N LEU A 126 -5.62 -1.04 -2.83
CA LEU A 126 -5.63 -0.05 -3.88
C LEU A 126 -6.04 -0.71 -5.18
N ARG A 127 -7.15 -0.25 -5.76
CA ARG A 127 -7.61 -0.73 -7.06
C ARG A 127 -6.90 0.01 -8.18
N ASP A 128 -6.49 -0.75 -9.20
CA ASP A 128 -5.86 -0.25 -10.42
C ASP A 128 -4.67 0.68 -10.11
N ALA A 129 -3.86 0.29 -9.12
CA ALA A 129 -2.77 1.13 -8.64
C ALA A 129 -1.65 1.22 -9.69
N ILE A 130 -1.25 2.43 -10.05
CA ILE A 130 -0.14 2.72 -10.97
C ILE A 130 1.00 3.43 -10.24
N ILE A 131 2.22 3.28 -10.75
CA ILE A 131 3.36 4.09 -10.30
C ILE A 131 3.32 5.39 -11.12
N SER A 132 2.99 6.50 -10.48
CA SER A 132 2.87 7.80 -11.16
C SER A 132 4.20 8.56 -11.25
N GLU A 133 5.14 8.24 -10.35
CA GLU A 133 6.45 8.87 -10.28
C GLU A 133 7.42 7.92 -9.58
N ILE A 134 8.70 7.92 -9.99
CA ILE A 134 9.77 7.21 -9.29
C ILE A 134 11.08 8.00 -9.39
N GLN A 135 11.78 8.12 -8.26
CA GLN A 135 13.02 8.86 -8.10
C GLN A 135 14.07 7.97 -7.44
N LEU A 136 15.19 7.71 -8.14
CA LEU A 136 16.35 7.02 -7.60
C LEU A 136 17.27 8.03 -6.90
N GLN A 137 17.67 7.74 -5.66
CA GLN A 137 18.56 8.56 -4.86
C GLN A 137 19.71 7.72 -4.31
N THR A 138 20.92 8.28 -4.32
CA THR A 138 22.12 7.64 -3.78
C THR A 138 22.84 8.58 -2.84
N HIS A 139 23.53 8.03 -1.85
CA HIS A 139 24.38 8.76 -0.93
C HIS A 139 25.72 8.00 -0.81
N PRO A 140 26.88 8.67 -0.73
CA PRO A 140 28.18 7.99 -0.66
C PRO A 140 28.30 6.99 0.51
N ASP A 141 27.66 7.30 1.64
CA ASP A 141 27.75 6.53 2.89
C ASP A 141 26.48 5.74 3.25
N ASP A 142 25.52 5.62 2.33
CA ASP A 142 24.25 4.92 2.59
C ASP A 142 23.82 4.02 1.41
N MET A 143 22.96 3.04 1.70
CA MET A 143 22.40 2.18 0.68
C MET A 143 21.47 2.99 -0.24
N PRO A 144 21.57 2.84 -1.57
CA PRO A 144 20.71 3.57 -2.49
C PRO A 144 19.23 3.29 -2.23
N THR A 145 18.43 4.35 -2.27
CA THR A 145 16.99 4.30 -2.05
C THR A 145 16.25 4.82 -3.27
N GLU A 146 14.98 4.46 -3.38
CA GLU A 146 14.10 4.97 -4.41
C GLU A 146 12.76 5.36 -3.77
N GLN A 147 12.30 6.57 -4.11
CA GLN A 147 11.02 7.11 -3.68
C GLN A 147 10.07 7.04 -4.87
N PHE A 148 8.89 6.44 -4.68
CA PHE A 148 7.89 6.33 -5.73
C PHE A 148 6.50 6.65 -5.22
N LYS A 149 5.61 7.03 -6.16
CA LYS A 149 4.24 7.38 -5.86
C LYS A 149 3.25 6.38 -6.44
N LEU A 150 2.24 6.03 -5.64
CA LEU A 150 1.14 5.17 -6.08
C LEU A 150 -0.15 5.99 -6.25
N ASN A 151 -0.65 6.03 -7.47
CA ASN A 151 -1.98 6.53 -7.82
C ASN A 151 -2.95 5.35 -7.95
N PHE A 152 -4.24 5.55 -7.67
CA PHE A 152 -5.24 4.48 -7.63
C PHE A 152 -6.65 5.03 -7.84
N THR A 153 -7.58 4.17 -8.25
CA THR A 153 -8.96 4.56 -8.56
C THR A 153 -9.90 4.45 -7.35
N GLU A 154 -9.65 3.48 -6.49
CA GLU A 154 -10.41 3.19 -5.27
C GLU A 154 -9.46 2.69 -4.17
N ILE A 155 -9.85 2.95 -2.92
CA ILE A 155 -9.08 2.56 -1.74
C ILE A 155 -9.98 1.98 -0.67
N LEU A 156 -9.52 0.90 -0.04
CA LEU A 156 -10.12 0.31 1.15
C LEU A 156 -9.05 0.32 2.25
N TRP A 157 -9.42 0.72 3.47
CA TRP A 157 -8.62 0.58 4.68
C TRP A 157 -9.29 -0.41 5.60
N SER A 158 -8.50 -1.34 6.12
CA SER A 158 -8.90 -2.25 7.17
C SER A 158 -7.96 -2.12 8.34
N HIS A 159 -8.54 -1.96 9.53
CA HIS A 159 -7.82 -2.08 10.78
C HIS A 159 -8.23 -3.35 11.52
N SER A 160 -7.24 -4.10 11.98
CA SER A 160 -7.40 -5.31 12.80
C SER A 160 -7.13 -4.97 14.26
N VAL A 161 -8.12 -5.20 15.12
CA VAL A 161 -7.93 -5.09 16.57
C VAL A 161 -7.16 -6.31 17.05
N GLN A 162 -6.02 -6.13 17.73
CA GLN A 162 -5.32 -7.25 18.37
C GLN A 162 -5.99 -7.56 19.71
N GLN A 163 -6.31 -8.83 19.93
CA GLN A 163 -6.80 -9.28 21.24
C GLN A 163 -5.64 -9.41 22.24
N ALA A 164 -5.96 -9.45 23.53
CA ALA A 164 -4.97 -9.55 24.60
C ALA A 164 -4.13 -10.85 24.54
N ASP A 165 -4.64 -11.90 23.90
CA ASP A 165 -3.92 -13.16 23.66
C ASP A 165 -3.01 -13.10 22.41
N GLY A 166 -3.00 -11.96 21.71
CA GLY A 166 -2.25 -11.74 20.47
C GLY A 166 -2.91 -12.34 19.23
N LYS A 167 -4.15 -12.82 19.31
CA LYS A 167 -4.90 -13.27 18.13
C LYS A 167 -5.55 -12.10 17.38
N PRO A 168 -5.80 -12.25 16.07
CA PRO A 168 -6.58 -11.28 15.30
C PRO A 168 -8.00 -11.18 15.86
N GLY A 169 -8.41 -9.98 16.24
CA GLY A 169 -9.79 -9.65 16.62
C GLY A 169 -10.63 -9.20 15.44
N PRO A 170 -11.81 -8.60 15.70
CA PRO A 170 -12.69 -8.09 14.66
C PRO A 170 -11.98 -7.09 13.74
N GLN A 171 -12.26 -7.19 12.45
CA GLN A 171 -11.74 -6.30 11.42
C GLN A 171 -12.77 -5.22 11.09
N HIS A 172 -12.33 -3.96 11.02
CA HIS A 172 -13.17 -2.86 10.57
C HIS A 172 -12.64 -2.33 9.23
N THR A 173 -13.48 -2.40 8.19
CA THR A 173 -13.14 -1.98 6.84
C THR A 173 -14.01 -0.81 6.39
N THR A 174 -13.39 0.21 5.80
CA THR A 174 -14.07 1.32 5.12
C THR A 174 -13.26 1.76 3.90
N GLY A 175 -13.83 2.54 3.00
CA GLY A 175 -13.15 2.93 1.77
C GLY A 175 -13.76 4.11 1.04
N TRP A 176 -13.05 4.54 0.01
CA TRP A 176 -13.47 5.62 -0.86
C TRP A 176 -13.22 5.28 -2.34
N SER A 177 -14.20 5.57 -3.19
CA SER A 177 -14.02 5.55 -4.64
C SER A 177 -13.63 6.94 -5.09
N LEU A 178 -12.41 7.12 -5.60
CA LEU A 178 -11.95 8.41 -6.13
C LEU A 178 -12.65 8.70 -7.46
N ALA A 179 -12.82 7.66 -8.29
CA ALA A 179 -13.53 7.75 -9.56
C ALA A 179 -14.99 8.18 -9.40
N ARG A 180 -15.70 7.67 -8.38
CA ARG A 180 -17.11 8.01 -8.12
C ARG A 180 -17.32 9.07 -7.03
N ASN A 181 -16.24 9.50 -6.37
CA ASN A 181 -16.22 10.41 -5.23
C ASN A 181 -17.28 10.07 -4.16
N ARG A 182 -17.25 8.84 -3.65
CA ARG A 182 -18.23 8.36 -2.65
C ARG A 182 -17.64 7.29 -1.73
N PRO A 183 -18.19 7.11 -0.52
CA PRO A 183 -17.79 6.02 0.36
C PRO A 183 -18.16 4.66 -0.24
N ILE A 184 -17.32 3.66 0.04
CA ILE A 184 -17.52 2.27 -0.39
C ILE A 184 -17.18 1.32 0.76
N GLY A 185 -17.85 0.17 0.81
CA GLY A 185 -17.51 -0.95 1.70
C GLY A 185 -16.68 -2.04 1.01
N ALA A 186 -16.64 -2.02 -0.32
CA ALA A 186 -15.90 -2.94 -1.18
C ALA A 186 -15.64 -2.25 -2.54
N PHE A 187 -14.69 -2.77 -3.33
CA PHE A 187 -14.44 -2.25 -4.68
C PHE A 187 -15.67 -2.35 -5.56
N THR A 188 -15.84 -1.37 -6.45
CA THR A 188 -17.03 -1.31 -7.30
C THR A 188 -16.88 -2.17 -8.57
N GLY A 189 -17.93 -2.87 -8.99
CA GLY A 189 -17.98 -3.46 -10.34
C GLY A 189 -18.10 -2.39 -11.41
#